data_AF-A0A7K0VX73-F1
#
_entry.id   AF-A0A7K0VX73-F1
#
_cell.length_a   1.000
_cell.length_b   1.000
_cell.length_c   1.000
_cell.angle_alpha   90.00
_cell.angle_beta   90.00
_cell.angle_gamma   90.00
#
_symmetry.space_group_name_H-M   'P 1'
#
loop_
_entity.id
_entity.type
_entity.pdbx_description
1 polymer ?
#
loop_
_entity_poly.entity_id
_entity_poly.type
_entity_poly.pdbx_seq_one_letter_code
_entity_poly.pdbx_strand_id
1 'polypeptide(L)'
;MSRIGDLGNNLYRGQVQFDFIARRRRWYAISGLLVIICGLSLAVKGLNFGVEFTGGTVFTVQATDGTVDQVRTTVNGAGAKEAVVQRVNNDRFRIQTEALTEAERNKVASALA
;
A
#
# COMPACT_ATOMS: atom_id res chain seq x y z
N MET A 1 27.74 -17.76 32.16
CA MET A 1 26.45 -17.11 32.49
C MET A 1 25.94 -16.43 31.24
N SER A 2 24.65 -16.57 30.92
CA SER A 2 24.08 -16.09 29.66
C SER A 2 23.77 -14.60 29.75
N ARG A 3 24.46 -13.80 28.93
CA ARG A 3 24.34 -12.34 28.85
C ARG A 3 22.90 -11.85 28.61
N ILE A 4 22.04 -12.71 28.07
CA ILE A 4 20.62 -12.43 27.79
C ILE A 4 19.77 -12.57 29.06
N GLY A 5 20.07 -13.54 29.92
CA GLY A 5 19.36 -13.75 31.19
C GLY A 5 19.65 -12.65 32.21
N ASP A 6 20.90 -12.20 32.27
CA ASP A 6 21.33 -11.10 33.13
C ASP A 6 20.65 -9.77 32.73
N LEU A 7 20.43 -9.55 31.43
CA LEU A 7 19.78 -8.36 30.90
C LEU A 7 18.29 -8.30 31.28
N GLY A 8 17.58 -9.43 31.23
CA GLY A 8 16.18 -9.53 31.65
C GLY A 8 15.98 -9.28 33.16
N ASN A 9 16.83 -9.87 34.01
CA ASN A 9 16.79 -9.64 35.45
C ASN A 9 17.10 -8.17 35.82
N ASN A 10 18.03 -7.53 35.10
CA ASN A 10 18.38 -6.12 35.32
C ASN A 10 17.31 -5.15 34.81
N LEU A 11 16.58 -5.50 33.74
CA LEU A 11 15.42 -4.74 33.27
C LEU A 11 14.27 -4.80 34.27
N TYR A 12 13.96 -5.99 34.81
CA TYR A 12 12.90 -6.17 35.81
C TYR A 12 13.16 -5.38 37.10
N ARG A 13 14.43 -5.27 37.51
CA ARG A 13 14.85 -4.51 38.70
C ARG A 13 15.05 -3.01 38.44
N GLY A 14 14.80 -2.53 37.22
CA GLY A 14 14.98 -1.12 36.86
C GLY A 14 16.44 -0.63 36.87
N GLN A 15 17.41 -1.56 36.86
CA GLN A 15 18.84 -1.24 36.89
C GLN A 15 19.38 -0.82 35.51
N VAL A 16 18.60 -1.02 34.44
CA VAL A 16 18.96 -0.59 33.09
C VAL A 16 18.35 0.80 32.84
N GLN A 17 19.19 1.82 32.90
CA GLN A 17 18.82 3.19 32.52
C GLN A 17 19.47 3.52 31.18
N PHE A 18 18.67 3.58 30.12
CA PHE A 18 19.09 4.15 28.85
C PHE A 18 18.86 5.66 28.88
N ASP A 19 19.94 6.42 28.91
CA ASP A 19 19.87 7.87 28.90
C ASP A 19 19.82 8.38 27.44
N PHE A 20 18.57 8.41 26.97
CA PHE A 20 18.16 8.90 25.64
C PHE A 20 18.36 10.42 25.51
N ILE A 21 18.12 11.17 26.59
CA ILE A 21 18.15 12.64 26.57
C ILE A 21 19.58 13.14 26.36
N ALA A 22 20.58 12.59 27.05
CA ALA A 22 21.96 13.05 26.92
C ALA A 22 22.53 12.82 25.50
N ARG A 23 22.01 11.83 24.77
CA ARG A 23 22.43 11.51 23.39
C ARG A 23 21.38 11.87 22.35
N ARG A 24 20.48 12.80 22.66
CA ARG A 24 19.40 13.26 21.76
C ARG A 24 19.85 13.55 20.32
N ARG A 25 21.07 14.05 20.12
CA ARG A 25 21.60 14.34 18.77
C ARG A 25 21.87 13.10 17.94
N ARG A 26 22.31 11.99 18.56
CA ARG A 26 22.48 10.70 17.87
C ARG A 26 21.12 10.14 17.46
N TRP A 27 20.14 10.21 18.36
CA TRP A 27 18.77 9.77 18.06
C TRP A 27 18.12 10.61 16.97
N TYR A 28 18.28 11.93 16.98
CA TYR A 28 17.82 12.79 15.89
C TYR A 28 18.52 12.49 14.56
N ALA A 29 19.82 12.19 14.57
CA ALA A 29 20.53 11.79 13.36
C ALA A 29 20.00 10.48 12.79
N ILE A 30 19.75 9.48 13.64
CA ILE A 30 19.15 8.19 13.24
C ILE A 30 17.75 8.40 12.66
N SER A 31 16.90 9.16 13.35
CA SER A 31 15.55 9.47 12.86
C SER A 31 15.58 10.24 11.54
N GLY A 32 16.46 11.24 11.42
CA GLY A 32 16.63 12.01 10.18
C GLY A 32 17.10 11.13 9.03
N LEU A 33 18.05 10.22 9.27
CA LEU A 33 18.51 9.26 8.27
C LEU A 33 17.35 8.37 7.79
N LEU A 34 16.52 7.85 8.71
CA LEU A 34 15.35 7.05 8.35
C LEU A 34 14.36 7.84 7.49
N VAL A 35 14.07 9.09 7.85
CA VAL A 35 13.18 9.97 7.06
C VAL A 35 13.74 10.19 5.66
N ILE A 36 15.05 10.44 5.54
CA ILE A 36 15.72 10.60 4.23
C ILE A 36 15.60 9.33 3.40
N ILE A 37 15.84 8.16 3.98
CA ILE A 37 15.71 6.87 3.29
C ILE A 37 14.28 6.67 2.78
N CYS A 38 13.27 6.94 3.62
CA CYS A 38 11.87 6.86 3.21
C CYS A 38 11.58 7.81 2.05
N GLY A 39 12.00 9.07 2.15
CA GLY A 39 11.84 10.09 1.10
C GLY A 39 12.49 9.68 -0.21
N LEU A 40 13.73 9.19 -0.16
CA LEU A 40 14.44 8.67 -1.35
C LEU A 40 13.73 7.46 -1.95
N SER A 41 13.20 6.55 -1.13
CA SER A 41 12.45 5.39 -1.65
C SER A 41 11.20 5.81 -2.43
N LEU A 42 10.49 6.84 -1.95
CA LEU A 42 9.32 7.40 -2.63
C LEU A 42 9.71 8.10 -3.93
N ALA A 43 10.85 8.82 -3.93
CA ALA A 43 11.37 9.48 -5.13
C ALA A 43 11.81 8.47 -6.21
N VAL A 44 12.46 7.36 -5.84
CA VAL A 44 12.93 6.34 -6.79
C VAL A 44 11.81 5.42 -7.27
N LYS A 45 10.92 4.96 -6.39
CA LYS A 45 9.83 4.05 -6.78
C LYS A 45 8.63 4.79 -7.38
N GLY A 46 8.55 6.11 -7.20
CA GLY A 46 7.38 6.90 -7.55
C GLY A 46 6.23 6.72 -6.56
N LEU A 47 5.23 7.60 -6.67
CA LEU A 47 3.98 7.50 -5.92
C LEU A 47 2.96 6.73 -6.77
N ASN A 48 2.26 5.78 -6.16
CA ASN A 48 1.09 5.15 -6.78
C ASN A 48 -0.09 6.12 -6.66
N PHE A 49 -0.31 6.92 -7.70
CA PHE A 49 -1.42 7.87 -7.71
C PHE A 49 -2.75 7.13 -7.87
N GLY A 50 -3.71 7.44 -6.99
CA GLY A 50 -5.09 7.00 -7.13
C GLY A 50 -5.81 7.73 -8.25
N VAL A 51 -6.96 7.21 -8.65
CA VAL A 51 -7.86 7.79 -9.67
C VAL A 51 -8.29 9.23 -9.36
N GLU A 52 -8.30 9.61 -8.09
CA GLU A 52 -8.59 10.97 -7.63
C GLU A 52 -7.53 12.00 -8.08
N PHE A 53 -6.31 11.53 -8.41
CA PHE A 53 -5.19 12.36 -8.84
C PHE A 53 -4.89 12.26 -10.34
N THR A 54 -5.16 11.10 -10.95
CA THR A 54 -4.91 10.89 -12.40
C THR A 54 -6.12 11.23 -13.27
N GLY A 55 -7.32 11.32 -12.70
CA GLY A 55 -8.55 11.50 -13.46
C GLY A 55 -8.97 10.20 -14.13
N GLY A 56 -10.12 9.66 -13.73
CA GLY A 56 -10.62 8.40 -14.27
C GLY A 56 -11.96 8.00 -13.70
N THR A 57 -12.34 6.74 -13.90
CA THR A 57 -13.67 6.24 -13.54
C THR A 57 -13.54 5.16 -12.47
N VAL A 58 -14.40 5.24 -11.45
CA VAL A 58 -14.50 4.22 -10.40
C VAL A 58 -15.86 3.57 -10.48
N PHE A 59 -15.88 2.24 -10.60
CA PHE A 59 -17.11 1.47 -10.53
C PHE A 59 -16.91 0.24 -9.63
N THR A 60 -17.99 -0.15 -8.96
CA THR A 60 -18.00 -1.31 -8.07
C THR A 60 -18.85 -2.39 -8.72
N VAL A 61 -18.29 -3.59 -8.85
CA VAL A 61 -19.00 -4.75 -9.39
C VAL A 61 -19.15 -5.79 -8.29
N GLN A 62 -20.33 -6.42 -8.24
CA GLN A 62 -20.52 -7.62 -7.46
C GLN A 62 -20.01 -8.79 -8.29
N ALA A 63 -19.05 -9.55 -7.77
CA ALA A 63 -18.59 -10.77 -8.41
C ALA A 63 -18.57 -11.87 -7.36
N THR A 64 -19.32 -12.94 -7.64
CA THR A 64 -19.61 -14.01 -6.69
C THR A 64 -18.38 -14.87 -6.40
N ASP A 65 -17.49 -15.05 -7.37
CA ASP A 65 -16.25 -15.83 -7.21
C ASP A 65 -15.19 -15.39 -8.22
N GLY A 66 -14.08 -14.81 -7.74
CA GLY A 66 -12.95 -14.45 -8.59
C GLY A 66 -11.78 -13.87 -7.78
N THR A 67 -10.55 -14.19 -8.18
CA THR A 67 -9.37 -13.56 -7.58
C THR A 67 -9.18 -12.16 -8.17
N VAL A 68 -8.62 -11.22 -7.39
CA VAL A 68 -8.30 -9.85 -7.83
C VAL A 68 -7.54 -9.84 -9.15
N ASP A 69 -6.64 -10.81 -9.35
CA ASP A 69 -5.86 -10.96 -10.59
C ASP A 69 -6.71 -11.35 -11.80
N GLN A 70 -7.71 -12.22 -11.64
CA GLN A 70 -8.60 -12.61 -12.74
C GLN A 70 -9.42 -11.42 -13.22
N VAL A 71 -10.02 -10.69 -12.28
CA VAL A 71 -10.77 -9.46 -12.59
C VAL A 71 -9.86 -8.43 -13.25
N ARG A 72 -8.63 -8.26 -12.75
CA ARG A 72 -7.63 -7.37 -13.36
C ARG A 72 -7.30 -7.80 -14.80
N THR A 73 -7.11 -9.09 -15.07
CA THR A 73 -6.82 -9.56 -16.43
C THR A 73 -7.97 -9.35 -17.40
N THR A 74 -9.22 -9.59 -16.99
CA THR A 74 -10.40 -9.36 -17.84
C THR A 74 -10.57 -7.87 -18.16
N VAL A 75 -10.41 -7.01 -17.15
CA VAL A 75 -10.54 -5.55 -17.29
C VAL A 75 -9.42 -4.99 -18.18
N ASN A 76 -8.17 -5.43 -17.98
CA ASN A 76 -7.06 -5.05 -18.84
C ASN A 76 -7.25 -5.56 -20.28
N GLY A 77 -7.78 -6.78 -20.46
CA GLY A 77 -8.10 -7.35 -21.78
C GLY A 77 -9.24 -6.61 -22.50
N ALA A 78 -10.13 -5.97 -21.76
CA ALA A 78 -11.22 -5.14 -22.28
C ALA A 78 -10.77 -3.71 -22.69
N GLY A 79 -9.50 -3.36 -22.48
CA GLY A 79 -8.89 -2.11 -22.92
C GLY A 79 -8.63 -1.08 -21.82
N ALA A 80 -8.98 -1.37 -20.56
CA ALA A 80 -8.63 -0.49 -19.45
C ALA A 80 -7.13 -0.62 -19.12
N LYS A 81 -6.35 0.39 -19.46
CA LYS A 81 -4.94 0.46 -19.03
C LYS A 81 -4.88 0.81 -17.54
N GLU A 82 -3.92 0.19 -16.83
CA GLU A 82 -3.66 0.42 -15.41
C GLU A 82 -4.85 0.20 -14.46
N ALA A 83 -5.68 -0.83 -14.70
CA ALA A 83 -6.80 -1.11 -13.81
C ALA A 83 -6.34 -1.52 -12.40
N VAL A 84 -6.65 -0.68 -11.40
CA VAL A 84 -6.45 -0.97 -9.98
C VAL A 84 -7.69 -1.67 -9.46
N VAL A 85 -7.59 -2.99 -9.28
CA VAL A 85 -8.65 -3.81 -8.69
C VAL A 85 -8.38 -4.00 -7.20
N GLN A 86 -9.36 -3.66 -6.38
CA GLN A 86 -9.35 -3.87 -4.94
C GLN A 86 -10.58 -4.65 -4.51
N ARG A 87 -10.38 -5.67 -3.68
CA ARG A 87 -11.49 -6.39 -3.02
C ARG A 87 -11.97 -5.55 -1.84
N VAL A 88 -13.22 -5.08 -1.90
CA VAL A 88 -13.83 -4.25 -0.84
C VAL A 88 -14.52 -5.13 0.20
N ASN A 89 -15.08 -6.26 -0.22
CA ASN A 89 -15.69 -7.29 0.63
C ASN A 89 -15.57 -8.67 -0.06
N ASN A 90 -16.05 -9.74 0.57
CA ASN A 90 -16.03 -11.07 -0.03
C ASN A 90 -16.69 -11.10 -1.42
N ASP A 91 -17.72 -10.32 -1.66
CA ASP A 91 -18.51 -10.40 -2.91
C ASP A 91 -18.43 -9.14 -3.78
N ARG A 92 -17.54 -8.18 -3.44
CA ARG A 92 -17.46 -6.88 -4.12
C ARG A 92 -16.03 -6.50 -4.48
N PHE A 93 -15.84 -6.16 -5.75
CA PHE A 93 -14.59 -5.63 -6.29
C PHE A 93 -14.80 -4.18 -6.73
N ARG A 94 -13.92 -3.31 -6.25
CA ARG A 94 -13.78 -1.94 -6.72
C ARG A 94 -12.72 -1.91 -7.80
N ILE A 95 -13.10 -1.44 -8.97
CA ILE A 95 -12.23 -1.32 -10.12
C ILE A 95 -12.05 0.17 -10.37
N GLN A 96 -10.79 0.60 -10.43
CA GLN A 96 -10.42 1.95 -10.79
C GLN A 96 -9.62 1.89 -12.08
N THR A 97 -9.96 2.73 -13.05
CA THR A 97 -9.35 2.77 -14.37
C THR A 97 -9.08 4.21 -14.77
N GLU A 98 -8.19 4.42 -15.74
CA GLU A 98 -8.07 5.70 -16.43
C GLU A 98 -9.40 6.12 -17.08
N ALA A 99 -9.50 7.38 -17.52
CA ALA A 99 -10.66 7.90 -18.22
C ALA A 99 -10.93 7.10 -19.50
N LEU A 100 -11.92 6.20 -19.45
CA LEU A 100 -12.35 5.43 -20.62
C LEU A 100 -13.30 6.24 -21.49
N THR A 101 -13.13 6.12 -22.80
CA THR A 101 -14.12 6.59 -23.77
C THR A 101 -15.43 5.80 -23.61
N GLU A 102 -16.57 6.34 -24.05
CA GLU A 102 -17.87 5.66 -23.92
C GLU A 102 -17.88 4.26 -24.57
N ALA A 103 -17.17 4.09 -25.69
CA ALA A 103 -17.05 2.82 -26.39
C ALA A 103 -16.31 1.75 -25.55
N GLU A 104 -15.25 2.16 -24.84
CA GLU A 104 -14.48 1.25 -23.97
C GLU A 104 -15.23 0.97 -22.67
N ARG A 105 -15.92 1.98 -22.12
CA ARG A 105 -16.79 1.82 -20.94
C ARG A 105 -17.86 0.76 -21.19
N ASN A 106 -18.50 0.78 -22.36
CA ASN A 106 -19.53 -0.19 -22.73
C ASN A 106 -18.94 -1.60 -22.92
N LYS A 107 -17.73 -1.72 -23.48
CA LYS A 107 -17.02 -3.00 -23.57
C LYS A 107 -16.69 -3.58 -22.19
N VAL A 108 -16.15 -2.76 -21.29
CA VAL A 108 -15.80 -3.20 -19.92
C VAL A 108 -17.07 -3.58 -19.15
N ALA A 109 -18.16 -2.81 -19.28
CA ALA A 109 -19.45 -3.14 -18.68
C ALA A 109 -20.00 -4.47 -19.21
N SER A 110 -19.90 -4.73 -20.52
CA SER A 110 -20.33 -6.01 -21.11
C SER A 110 -19.44 -7.21 -20.76
N ALA A 111 -18.16 -6.97 -20.45
CA ALA A 111 -17.22 -8.01 -20.06
C ALA A 111 -17.30 -8.39 -18.57
N LEU A 112 -17.96 -7.54 -17.78
CA LEU A 112 -18.16 -7.70 -16.33
C LEU A 112 -19.61 -8.07 -15.96
N ALA A 113 -20.52 -8.03 -16.91
CA ALA A 113 -21.90 -8.52 -16.79
C ALA A 113 -21.94 -10.05 -16.98
#